data_AF-A0A974TW84-F1
#
_entry.id   AF-A0A974TW84-F1
#
_cell.length_a   1.000
_cell.length_b   1.000
_cell.length_c   1.000
_cell.angle_alpha   90.00
_cell.angle_beta   90.00
_cell.angle_gamma   90.00
#
_symmetry.space_group_name_H-M   'P 1'
#
loop_
_entity.id
_entity.type
_entity.pdbx_description
1 polymer ?
#
loop_
_entity_poly.entity_id
_entity_poly.type
_entity_poly.pdbx_seq_one_letter_code
_entity_poly.pdbx_strand_id
1 'polypeptide(L)' 'MADDKVDTIAILKALAESPKRDNSAYHRAIAEARQAFEDAELALGGPVRVRTKTKLKRSGEYTVKWTFKRVT' A
#
# COMPACT_ATOMS: atom_id res chain seq x y z
N MET A 1 -13.07 43.14 1.05
CA MET A 1 -12.13 42.09 0.61
C MET A 1 -12.79 40.74 0.84
N ALA A 2 -13.59 40.28 -0.12
CA ALA A 2 -14.38 39.04 -0.04
C ALA A 2 -13.87 37.95 -1.01
N ASP A 3 -12.68 38.15 -1.58
CA ASP A 3 -12.11 37.34 -2.66
C ASP A 3 -11.44 36.03 -2.17
N ASP A 4 -10.77 36.03 -1.01
CA ASP A 4 -9.99 34.86 -0.54
C ASP A 4 -10.83 33.59 -0.30
N LYS A 5 -12.11 33.76 0.05
CA LYS A 5 -13.01 32.65 0.43
C LYS A 5 -13.63 31.96 -0.78
N VAL A 6 -13.83 32.71 -1.87
CA VAL A 6 -14.34 32.16 -3.14
C VAL A 6 -13.23 31.39 -3.84
N ASP A 7 -11.99 31.86 -3.72
CA ASP A 7 -10.82 31.25 -4.35
C ASP A 7 -10.48 29.86 -3.77
N THR A 8 -10.58 29.71 -2.44
CA THR A 8 -10.38 28.41 -1.78
C THR A 8 -11.45 27.38 -2.15
N ILE A 9 -12.71 27.81 -2.31
CA ILE A 9 -13.80 26.92 -2.75
C ILE A 9 -13.59 26.50 -4.22
N ALA A 10 -13.13 27.41 -5.08
CA ALA A 10 -12.81 27.12 -6.48
C ALA A 10 -11.66 26.10 -6.60
N ILE A 11 -10.61 26.23 -5.77
CA ILE A 11 -9.48 25.28 -5.73
C ILE A 11 -9.95 23.89 -5.25
N LEU A 12 -10.76 23.81 -4.19
CA LEU A 12 -11.29 22.54 -3.68
C LEU A 12 -12.18 21.84 -4.71
N LYS A 13 -13.00 22.61 -5.44
CA LYS A 13 -13.86 22.10 -6.51
C LYS A 13 -13.02 21.59 -7.69
N ALA A 14 -11.99 22.32 -8.10
CA ALA A 14 -11.06 21.87 -9.14
C ALA A 14 -10.29 20.59 -8.76
N LEU A 15 -9.91 20.43 -7.48
CA LEU A 15 -9.31 19.20 -6.96
C LEU A 15 -10.30 18.02 -6.91
N ALA A 16 -11.56 18.27 -6.60
CA ALA A 16 -12.61 17.25 -6.59
C ALA A 16 -13.03 16.82 -8.00
N GLU A 17 -13.03 17.76 -8.96
CA GLU A 17 -13.33 17.55 -10.38
C GLU A 17 -12.15 16.99 -11.17
N SER A 18 -10.93 17.08 -10.62
CA SER A 18 -9.75 16.43 -11.18
C SER A 18 -9.94 14.90 -11.20
N PRO A 19 -9.58 14.21 -12.29
CA PRO A 19 -9.72 12.76 -12.37
C PRO A 19 -8.92 12.10 -11.23
N LYS A 20 -9.64 11.49 -10.29
CA LYS A 20 -9.05 10.71 -9.21
C LYS A 20 -8.21 9.61 -9.87
N ARG A 21 -6.90 9.60 -9.62
CA ARG A 21 -6.04 8.49 -10.03
C ARG A 21 -6.62 7.21 -9.43
N ASP A 22 -6.86 6.21 -10.29
CA ASP A 22 -7.29 4.89 -9.84
C ASP A 22 -6.16 4.24 -9.04
N ASN A 23 -6.30 4.25 -7.71
CA ASN A 23 -5.37 3.64 -6.77
C ASN A 23 -5.83 2.25 -6.32
N SER A 24 -6.86 1.67 -6.95
CA SER A 24 -7.42 0.36 -6.57
C SER A 24 -6.36 -0.73 -6.53
N ALA A 25 -5.46 -0.77 -7.52
CA ALA A 25 -4.37 -1.73 -7.58
C ALA A 25 -3.40 -1.61 -6.38
N TYR A 26 -3.09 -0.38 -5.96
CA TYR A 26 -2.25 -0.14 -4.79
C TYR A 26 -2.94 -0.61 -3.51
N HIS A 27 -4.20 -0.22 -3.30
CA HIS A 27 -4.95 -0.62 -2.12
C HIS A 27 -5.14 -2.14 -2.05
N ARG A 28 -5.39 -2.78 -3.20
CA ARG A 28 -5.46 -4.24 -3.30
C ARG A 28 -4.14 -4.90 -2.93
N ALA A 29 -3.01 -4.42 -3.45
CA ALA A 29 -1.69 -4.95 -3.10
C ALA A 29 -1.38 -4.82 -1.60
N ILE A 30 -1.79 -3.73 -0.96
CA ILE A 30 -1.65 -3.55 0.49
C ILE A 30 -2.57 -4.50 1.27
N ALA A 31 -3.80 -4.73 0.81
CA ALA A 31 -4.72 -5.67 1.44
C ALA A 31 -4.19 -7.11 1.35
N GLU A 32 -3.75 -7.54 0.16
CA GLU A 32 -3.14 -8.85 -0.06
C GLU A 32 -1.87 -9.03 0.79
N ALA A 33 -1.06 -7.97 0.90
CA ALA A 33 0.10 -7.98 1.76
C ALA A 33 -0.26 -8.23 3.23
N ARG A 34 -1.28 -7.55 3.77
CA ARG A 34 -1.75 -7.74 5.15
C ARG A 34 -2.28 -9.15 5.38
N GLN A 35 -3.09 -9.66 4.46
CA GLN A 35 -3.63 -11.01 4.53
C GLN A 35 -2.52 -12.07 4.64
N ALA A 36 -1.42 -11.89 3.90
CA ALA A 36 -0.29 -12.82 3.96
C ALA A 36 0.38 -12.91 5.35
N PHE A 37 0.31 -11.85 6.17
CA PHE A 37 0.80 -11.91 7.56
C PHE A 37 -0.16 -12.70 8.44
N GLU A 38 -1.46 -12.44 8.33
CA GLU A 38 -2.50 -13.16 9.08
C GLU A 38 -2.47 -14.67 8.77
N ASP A 39 -2.39 -15.02 7.49
CA ASP A 39 -2.30 -16.40 7.03
C ASP A 39 -1.03 -17.08 7.57
N ALA A 40 0.09 -16.35 7.65
CA ALA A 40 1.33 -16.87 8.19
C ALA A 40 1.26 -17.09 9.71
N GLU A 41 0.61 -16.20 10.47
CA GLU A 41 0.39 -16.37 11.90
C GLU A 41 -0.53 -17.55 12.21
N LEU A 42 -1.59 -17.72 11.43
CA LEU A 42 -2.50 -18.86 11.51
C LEU A 42 -1.77 -20.17 11.19
N ALA A 43 -0.98 -20.20 10.11
CA ALA A 43 -0.26 -21.40 9.69
C ALA A 43 0.88 -21.78 10.67
N LEU A 44 1.52 -20.81 11.32
CA LEU A 44 2.63 -21.03 12.24
C LEU A 44 2.20 -21.09 13.71
N GLY A 45 0.93 -20.84 14.03
CA GLY A 45 0.38 -20.96 15.38
C GLY A 45 0.92 -19.91 16.36
N GLY A 46 0.99 -18.65 15.92
CA GLY A 46 1.39 -17.53 16.76
C GLY A 46 2.11 -16.40 16.02
N PRO A 47 2.62 -15.40 16.76
CA PRO A 47 3.26 -14.22 16.19
C PRO A 47 4.44 -14.58 15.29
N VAL A 48 4.57 -13.89 14.15
CA VAL A 48 5.62 -14.14 13.16
C VAL A 48 6.61 -12.98 13.06
N ARG A 49 7.88 -13.32 12.89
CA ARG A 49 8.92 -12.41 12.40
C ARG A 49 9.06 -12.59 10.90
N VAL A 50 9.10 -11.47 10.17
CA VAL A 50 9.31 -11.47 8.72
C VAL A 50 10.79 -11.28 8.37
N ARG A 51 11.28 -12.03 7.39
CA ARG A 51 12.54 -11.79 6.70
C ARG A 51 12.25 -11.39 5.26
N THR A 52 12.78 -10.24 4.85
CA THR A 52 12.61 -9.71 3.50
C THR A 52 13.87 -9.90 2.68
N LYS A 53 13.73 -10.40 1.45
CA LYS A 53 14.80 -10.41 0.45
C LYS A 53 14.32 -9.68 -0.80
N THR A 54 15.07 -8.68 -1.23
CA THR A 54 14.79 -7.94 -2.45
C THR A 54 15.76 -8.36 -3.55
N LYS A 55 15.31 -8.33 -4.80
CA LYS A 55 16.13 -8.62 -5.96
C LYS A 55 15.65 -7.79 -7.15
N LEU A 56 16.54 -7.01 -7.74
CA LEU A 56 16.34 -6.41 -9.06
C LEU A 56 16.87 -7.38 -10.11
N LYS A 57 16.02 -7.81 -11.04
CA LYS A 57 16.42 -8.67 -12.15
C LYS A 57 16.95 -7.81 -13.30
N ARG A 58 17.79 -8.41 -14.16
CA ARG A 58 18.25 -7.75 -15.41
C ARG A 58 17.10 -7.39 -16.35
N SER A 59 15.94 -8.06 -16.23
CA SER A 59 14.71 -7.73 -16.96
C SER A 59 14.00 -6.45 -16.48
N GLY A 60 14.49 -5.80 -15.41
CA GLY A 60 13.84 -4.63 -14.80
C GLY A 60 12.83 -4.96 -13.71
N GLU A 61 12.51 -6.24 -13.50
CA GLU A 61 11.61 -6.65 -12.41
C GLU A 61 12.25 -6.47 -11.03
N TYR A 62 11.56 -5.76 -10.14
CA TYR A 62 11.90 -5.67 -8.72
C TYR A 62 11.06 -6.67 -7.92
N THR A 63 11.68 -7.71 -7.39
CA THR A 63 11.00 -8.74 -6.61
C THR A 63 11.28 -8.56 -5.12
N VAL A 64 10.22 -8.62 -4.30
CA VAL A 64 10.30 -8.70 -2.84
C VAL A 64 9.81 -10.09 -2.42
N LYS A 65 10.63 -10.82 -1.69
CA LYS A 65 10.27 -12.11 -1.11
C LYS A 65 10.19 -11.98 0.41
N TRP A 66 9.02 -12.26 0.96
CA TRP A 66 8.82 -12.41 2.40
C TRP A 66 8.97 -13.87 2.81
N THR A 67 9.54 -14.06 3.98
CA THR A 67 9.61 -15.37 4.63
C THR A 67 9.29 -15.17 6.09
N PHE A 68 8.21 -15.80 6.53
CA PHE A 68 7.72 -15.72 7.89
C PHE A 68 8.34 -16.83 8.72
N LYS A 69 8.66 -16.51 9.98
CA LYS A 69 9.13 -17.45 10.99
C LYS A 69 8.42 -17.16 12.30
N ARG A 70 8.04 -18.17 13.04
CA ARG A 70 7.45 -17.98 14.37
C ARG A 70 8.44 -17.28 15.30
N VAL A 71 7.94 -16.34 16.11
CA VAL A 71 8.68 -15.83 17.26
C VAL A 71 8.55 -16.88 18.36
N THR A 72 9.65 -17.59 18.62
CA THR A 72 9.73 -18.58 19.70
C THR A 72 9.76 -17.90 21.06
#